data_AF-E9G7V4-F1
#
_entry.id   AF-E9G7V4-F1
#
_cell.length_a   1.000
_cell.length_b   1.000
_cell.length_c   1.000
_cell.angle_alpha   90.00
_cell.angle_beta   90.00
_cell.angle_gamma   90.00
#
_symmetry.space_group_name_H-M   'P 1'
#
loop_
_entity.id
_entity.type
_entity.pdbx_description
1 polymer ?
#
loop_
_entity_poly.entity_id
_entity_poly.type
_entity_poly.pdbx_seq_one_letter_code
_entity_poly.pdbx_strand_id
1 'polypeptide(L)'
;MFRKLKDYVSKILCWFRLYEVNRTPDNDTEKGQVGVNSEESTTPDEDNEAPWTFEILWDVVANVADLFTINGEKNILIGRYRPDKAADEILHAEFPRDSPLAVAVEAVRDKGFKVITGKWLIRDRPPAIVFHVESARDMFGDRYVEMFKKDHMIDIPAHDQEARDAVIFEYMVAEFLTEFELRCRPESSNGSNPTTGLDPSLGDTKQPSHQDEPTQPSIVPSDIEREPSGDEICTQFHDWKCAVGLVLLRQWSSRITTIFTLKTSCLEGDFHSQERAHEEARRRGIFHRFSMELAAALASNIFTPISETVAEQAEVVLGKHPDCVITQD
;
A
#
# COMPACT_ATOMS: atom_id res chain seq x y z
N MET A 1 18.07 -11.54 0.68
CA MET A 1 16.96 -10.62 0.95
C MET A 1 17.19 -9.23 0.33
N PHE A 2 18.19 -8.45 0.75
CA PHE A 2 18.49 -7.11 0.19
C PHE A 2 18.76 -7.06 -1.33
N ARG A 3 19.40 -8.08 -1.94
CA ARG A 3 19.60 -8.12 -3.40
C ARG A 3 18.31 -8.25 -4.20
N LYS A 4 17.36 -9.09 -3.74
CA LYS A 4 16.07 -9.27 -4.42
C LYS A 4 15.17 -8.03 -4.24
N LEU A 5 15.14 -7.41 -3.06
CA LEU A 5 14.44 -6.13 -2.86
C LEU A 5 15.06 -5.02 -3.74
N LYS A 6 16.38 -5.00 -3.89
CA LYS A 6 17.07 -4.10 -4.81
C LYS A 6 16.77 -4.41 -6.27
N ASP A 7 16.62 -5.68 -6.66
CA ASP A 7 16.15 -6.09 -7.99
C ASP A 7 14.66 -5.77 -8.21
N TYR A 8 13.82 -5.81 -7.16
CA TYR A 8 12.40 -5.42 -7.21
C TYR A 8 12.24 -3.91 -7.35
N VAL A 9 12.96 -3.16 -6.52
CA VAL A 9 13.09 -1.71 -6.61
C VAL A 9 13.72 -1.35 -7.95
N SER A 10 14.76 -2.04 -8.41
CA SER A 10 15.30 -1.85 -9.75
C SER A 10 14.34 -2.28 -10.84
N LYS A 11 13.48 -3.28 -10.70
CA LYS A 11 12.49 -3.65 -11.74
C LYS A 11 11.36 -2.64 -11.81
N ILE A 12 10.85 -2.19 -10.67
CA ILE A 12 9.84 -1.13 -10.58
C ILE A 12 10.44 0.19 -11.09
N LEU A 13 11.62 0.59 -10.61
CA LEU A 13 12.33 1.80 -11.05
C LEU A 13 12.88 1.71 -12.49
N CYS A 14 13.27 0.53 -12.99
CA CYS A 14 13.72 0.32 -14.37
C CYS A 14 12.52 0.25 -15.31
N TRP A 15 11.38 -0.29 -14.87
CA TRP A 15 10.11 -0.14 -15.57
C TRP A 15 9.72 1.34 -15.64
N PHE A 16 9.85 2.12 -14.55
CA PHE A 16 9.69 3.57 -14.54
C PHE A 16 10.66 4.28 -15.52
N ARG A 17 11.95 3.92 -15.53
CA ARG A 17 12.95 4.49 -16.46
C ARG A 17 12.76 4.10 -17.92
N LEU A 18 12.39 2.85 -18.22
CA LEU A 18 12.20 2.38 -19.58
C LEU A 18 10.92 2.96 -20.21
N TYR A 19 9.93 3.29 -19.39
CA TYR A 19 8.72 3.98 -19.85
C TYR A 19 8.98 5.45 -20.25
N GLU A 20 9.95 6.12 -19.61
CA GLU A 20 10.41 7.46 -20.02
C GLU A 20 11.20 7.44 -21.34
N VAL A 21 12.02 6.41 -21.58
CA VAL A 21 12.89 6.32 -22.77
C VAL A 21 12.11 6.00 -24.06
N ASN A 22 10.97 5.29 -23.97
CA ASN A 22 10.18 4.92 -25.16
C ASN A 22 9.22 6.03 -25.64
N ARG A 23 9.32 7.24 -25.10
CA ARG A 23 8.61 8.42 -25.58
C ARG A 23 9.41 9.10 -26.71
N THR A 24 9.60 8.43 -27.86
CA THR A 24 10.04 9.15 -29.06
C THR A 24 8.89 10.06 -29.54
N PRO A 25 9.11 11.36 -29.74
CA PRO A 25 8.12 12.20 -30.40
C PRO A 25 7.99 11.75 -31.85
N ASP A 26 6.76 11.52 -32.32
CA ASP A 26 6.46 11.54 -33.75
C ASP A 26 6.88 12.90 -34.30
N ASN A 27 7.94 12.93 -35.10
CA ASN A 27 8.14 13.92 -36.17
C ASN A 27 9.20 13.42 -37.15
N ASP A 28 8.78 13.33 -38.41
CA ASP A 28 9.60 13.20 -39.60
C ASP A 28 10.81 14.15 -39.58
N THR A 29 12.01 13.66 -39.90
CA THR A 29 12.92 14.16 -40.97
C THR A 29 14.23 13.36 -40.94
N GLU A 30 14.66 12.91 -42.13
CA GLU A 30 15.93 12.22 -42.42
C GLU A 30 17.19 12.91 -41.84
N LYS A 31 18.13 12.12 -41.29
CA LYS A 31 19.53 11.94 -41.78
C LYS A 31 20.48 11.43 -40.69
N GLY A 32 21.30 10.43 -41.06
CA GLY A 32 22.67 10.28 -40.54
C GLY A 32 22.97 9.03 -39.72
N GLN A 33 23.46 7.98 -40.39
CA GLN A 33 24.17 6.86 -39.76
C GLN A 33 25.47 7.33 -39.10
N VAL A 34 25.67 6.99 -37.83
CA VAL A 34 26.99 6.67 -37.26
C VAL A 34 26.81 5.51 -36.28
N GLY A 35 27.51 4.41 -36.54
CA GLY A 35 27.44 3.18 -35.75
C GLY A 35 28.08 3.32 -34.37
N VAL A 36 27.41 2.73 -33.37
CA VAL A 36 27.97 2.44 -32.05
C VAL A 36 27.61 0.99 -31.72
N ASN A 37 28.60 0.29 -31.17
CA ASN A 37 28.66 -1.16 -30.95
C ASN A 37 27.42 -1.72 -30.23
N SER A 38 26.98 -2.89 -30.70
CA SER A 38 25.97 -3.73 -30.09
C SER A 38 26.48 -4.31 -28.75
N GLU A 39 26.14 -3.66 -27.65
CA GLU A 39 26.05 -4.33 -26.35
C GLU A 39 24.70 -5.04 -26.28
N GLU A 40 24.72 -6.30 -25.84
CA GLU A 40 23.57 -7.18 -25.70
C GLU A 40 22.43 -6.50 -24.92
N SER A 41 21.37 -6.15 -25.64
CA SER A 41 20.08 -5.85 -25.05
C SER A 41 19.53 -7.14 -24.45
N THR A 42 19.58 -7.27 -23.13
CA THR A 42 18.72 -8.21 -22.43
C THR A 42 17.29 -7.72 -22.62
N THR A 43 16.58 -8.35 -23.55
CA THR A 43 15.13 -8.19 -23.66
C THR A 43 14.52 -8.56 -22.31
N PRO A 44 13.65 -7.73 -21.71
CA PRO A 44 12.87 -8.15 -20.55
C PRO A 44 12.15 -9.45 -20.91
N ASP A 45 12.18 -10.45 -20.03
CA ASP A 45 11.42 -11.70 -20.20
C ASP A 45 9.96 -11.34 -20.55
N GLU A 46 9.54 -11.62 -21.78
CA GLU A 46 8.21 -11.27 -22.33
C GLU A 46 7.05 -11.95 -21.59
N ASP A 47 7.36 -12.91 -20.70
CA ASP A 47 6.40 -13.74 -19.99
C ASP A 47 5.95 -13.19 -18.61
N ASN A 48 6.52 -12.07 -18.13
CA ASN A 48 6.14 -11.54 -16.82
C ASN A 48 5.11 -10.42 -16.95
N GLU A 49 3.82 -10.76 -16.76
CA GLU A 49 2.71 -9.80 -16.76
C GLU A 49 2.94 -8.70 -15.72
N ALA A 50 2.63 -7.44 -16.06
CA ALA A 50 2.86 -6.30 -15.16
C ALA A 50 2.12 -6.49 -13.82
N PRO A 51 2.73 -6.07 -12.69
CA PRO A 51 2.12 -6.18 -11.37
C PRO A 51 0.87 -5.29 -11.26
N TRP A 52 -0.03 -5.65 -10.35
CA TRP A 52 -1.09 -4.75 -9.90
C TRP A 52 -0.50 -3.63 -9.04
N THR A 53 -0.88 -2.41 -9.32
CA THR A 53 -0.42 -1.22 -8.61
C THR A 53 -1.60 -0.40 -8.14
N PHE A 54 -1.57 0.00 -6.88
CA PHE A 54 -2.57 0.85 -6.26
C PHE A 54 -1.89 2.08 -5.69
N GLU A 55 -2.35 3.26 -6.06
CA GLU A 55 -1.80 4.52 -5.55
C GLU A 55 -2.85 5.20 -4.69
N ILE A 56 -2.54 5.37 -3.40
CA ILE A 56 -3.48 5.80 -2.37
C ILE A 56 -3.22 7.26 -2.00
N LEU A 57 -4.23 8.11 -2.17
CA LEU A 57 -4.11 9.55 -2.05
C LEU A 57 -5.30 10.16 -1.29
N TRP A 58 -5.02 11.13 -0.40
CA TRP A 58 -6.03 11.78 0.44
C TRP A 58 -6.94 12.73 -0.35
N ASP A 59 -6.30 13.56 -1.18
CA ASP A 59 -6.93 14.54 -2.07
C ASP A 59 -6.20 14.48 -3.40
N VAL A 60 -6.83 13.90 -4.42
CA VAL A 60 -6.06 13.52 -5.61
C VAL A 60 -5.81 14.72 -6.52
N VAL A 61 -6.76 15.62 -6.75
CA VAL A 61 -6.52 16.80 -7.62
C VAL A 61 -5.46 17.76 -7.07
N ALA A 62 -5.23 17.79 -5.76
CA ALA A 62 -4.14 18.58 -5.18
C ALA A 62 -2.76 17.89 -5.34
N ASN A 63 -2.75 16.59 -5.63
CA ASN A 63 -1.57 15.72 -5.60
C ASN A 63 -1.25 15.07 -6.96
N VAL A 64 -2.08 15.28 -7.99
CA VAL A 64 -1.93 14.74 -9.35
C VAL A 64 -0.72 15.32 -10.11
N ALA A 65 -0.17 16.44 -9.64
CA ALA A 65 1.05 17.02 -10.23
C ALA A 65 2.30 16.11 -10.04
N ASP A 66 2.22 15.10 -9.19
CA ASP A 66 3.37 14.35 -8.66
C ASP A 66 3.39 12.86 -9.06
N LEU A 67 2.42 12.41 -9.86
CA LEU A 67 2.19 10.98 -10.11
C LEU A 67 3.19 10.45 -11.13
N PHE A 68 4.12 9.62 -10.67
CA PHE A 68 4.83 8.61 -11.46
C PHE A 68 3.79 7.61 -11.97
N THR A 69 2.99 8.03 -12.94
CA THR A 69 1.85 7.23 -13.35
C THR A 69 2.41 6.04 -14.11
N ILE A 70 2.45 4.89 -13.44
CA ILE A 70 2.55 3.59 -14.10
C ILE A 70 1.34 3.53 -15.03
N ASN A 71 1.55 3.79 -16.32
CA ASN A 71 0.46 3.74 -17.28
C ASN A 71 0.02 2.28 -17.47
N GLY A 72 -1.27 2.02 -17.33
CA GLY A 72 -1.84 0.70 -17.61
C GLY A 72 -3.16 0.45 -16.90
N GLU A 73 -3.88 -0.58 -17.35
CA GLU A 73 -5.17 -0.99 -16.76
C GLU A 73 -5.01 -1.61 -15.35
N LYS A 74 -3.79 -2.03 -15.00
CA LYS A 74 -3.40 -2.56 -13.67
C LYS A 74 -2.86 -1.48 -12.72
N ASN A 75 -2.92 -0.18 -13.07
CA ASN A 75 -2.67 0.92 -12.13
C ASN A 75 -3.98 1.61 -11.74
N ILE A 76 -4.33 1.51 -10.46
CA ILE A 76 -5.61 1.97 -9.92
C ILE A 76 -5.33 3.07 -8.90
N LEU A 77 -5.92 4.23 -9.13
CA LEU A 77 -5.90 5.32 -8.15
C LEU A 77 -6.99 5.09 -7.10
N ILE A 78 -6.64 5.21 -5.83
CA ILE A 78 -7.57 5.14 -4.72
C ILE A 78 -7.58 6.46 -3.97
N GLY A 79 -8.76 6.98 -3.69
CA GLY A 79 -8.87 8.22 -2.92
C GLY A 79 -10.18 8.41 -2.17
N ARG A 80 -10.28 9.53 -1.47
CA ARG A 80 -11.48 9.93 -0.73
C ARG A 80 -12.49 10.62 -1.64
N TYR A 81 -13.77 10.28 -1.47
CA TYR A 81 -14.87 10.94 -2.17
C TYR A 81 -15.05 12.37 -1.66
N ARG A 82 -15.20 13.30 -2.60
CA ARG A 82 -15.51 14.70 -2.31
C ARG A 82 -16.77 15.11 -3.03
N PRO A 83 -17.92 15.23 -2.36
CA PRO A 83 -19.19 15.52 -3.01
C PRO A 83 -19.18 16.85 -3.77
N ASP A 84 -18.40 17.82 -3.32
CA ASP A 84 -18.24 19.14 -3.92
C ASP A 84 -17.46 19.13 -5.25
N LYS A 85 -16.75 18.04 -5.57
CA LYS A 85 -15.88 17.96 -6.75
C LYS A 85 -16.05 16.69 -7.57
N ALA A 86 -16.70 15.65 -7.04
CA ALA A 86 -16.73 14.33 -7.65
C ALA A 86 -17.29 14.30 -9.07
N ALA A 87 -18.31 15.12 -9.37
CA ALA A 87 -18.90 15.19 -10.70
C ALA A 87 -17.90 15.69 -11.77
N ASP A 88 -16.94 16.52 -11.37
CA ASP A 88 -15.91 17.09 -12.24
C ASP A 88 -14.60 16.27 -12.20
N GLU A 89 -14.46 15.35 -11.24
CA GLU A 89 -13.23 14.58 -11.02
C GLU A 89 -13.32 13.14 -11.51
N ILE A 90 -14.50 12.52 -11.54
CA ILE A 90 -14.65 11.08 -11.81
C ILE A 90 -15.69 10.82 -12.89
N LEU A 91 -15.26 10.18 -13.97
CA LEU A 91 -16.16 9.55 -14.93
C LEU A 91 -16.58 8.18 -14.37
N HIS A 92 -17.80 8.10 -13.83
CA HIS A 92 -18.33 6.86 -13.24
C HIS A 92 -18.30 5.70 -14.25
N ALA A 93 -17.75 4.57 -13.82
CA ALA A 93 -17.71 3.33 -14.57
C ALA A 93 -17.50 2.15 -13.61
N GLU A 94 -18.10 1.00 -13.89
CA GLU A 94 -17.86 -0.24 -13.15
C GLU A 94 -16.73 -1.05 -13.80
N PHE A 95 -16.00 -1.81 -12.99
CA PHE A 95 -15.02 -2.77 -13.50
C PHE A 95 -15.73 -3.97 -14.17
N PRO A 96 -15.03 -4.74 -15.04
CA PRO A 96 -15.58 -5.97 -15.61
C PRO A 96 -16.06 -6.91 -14.49
N ARG A 97 -17.29 -7.42 -14.56
CA ARG A 97 -17.99 -8.08 -13.44
C ARG A 97 -17.22 -9.22 -12.78
N ASP A 98 -16.47 -9.98 -13.57
CA ASP A 98 -15.73 -11.15 -13.11
C ASP A 98 -14.25 -10.84 -12.82
N SER A 99 -13.85 -9.56 -12.90
CA SER A 99 -12.49 -9.14 -12.55
C SER A 99 -12.28 -9.17 -11.03
N PRO A 100 -11.05 -9.46 -10.55
CA PRO A 100 -10.73 -9.39 -9.12
C PRO A 100 -11.11 -8.03 -8.48
N LEU A 101 -10.98 -6.94 -9.24
CA LEU A 101 -11.41 -5.60 -8.82
C LEU A 101 -12.91 -5.52 -8.54
N ALA A 102 -13.75 -5.95 -9.49
CA ALA A 102 -15.20 -5.89 -9.33
C ALA A 102 -15.66 -6.71 -8.11
N VAL A 103 -15.13 -7.92 -7.94
CA VAL A 103 -15.51 -8.79 -6.81
C VAL A 103 -15.00 -8.24 -5.47
N ALA A 104 -13.83 -7.59 -5.44
CA ALA A 104 -13.31 -6.95 -4.23
C ALA A 104 -14.11 -5.70 -3.85
N VAL A 105 -14.45 -4.86 -4.84
CA VAL A 105 -15.32 -3.69 -4.64
C VAL A 105 -16.69 -4.10 -4.13
N GLU A 106 -17.29 -5.15 -4.71
CA GLU A 106 -18.60 -5.61 -4.26
C GLU A 106 -18.55 -6.14 -2.83
N ALA A 107 -17.51 -6.87 -2.45
CA ALA A 107 -17.36 -7.37 -1.09
C ALA A 107 -17.27 -6.26 -0.03
N VAL A 108 -16.63 -5.12 -0.35
CA VAL A 108 -16.61 -3.98 0.58
C VAL A 108 -17.91 -3.16 0.54
N ARG A 109 -18.61 -3.14 -0.60
CA ARG A 109 -19.97 -2.57 -0.70
C ARG A 109 -20.97 -3.37 0.14
N ASP A 110 -20.88 -4.70 0.12
CA ASP A 110 -21.70 -5.62 0.93
C ASP A 110 -21.49 -5.43 2.43
N LYS A 111 -20.29 -5.01 2.85
CA LYS A 111 -20.02 -4.61 4.25
C LYS A 111 -20.70 -3.29 4.63
N GLY A 112 -21.18 -2.51 3.67
CA GLY A 112 -21.85 -1.23 3.86
C GLY A 112 -21.02 -0.01 3.47
N PHE A 113 -19.81 -0.17 2.92
CA PHE A 113 -19.05 0.98 2.42
C PHE A 113 -19.70 1.56 1.17
N LYS A 114 -19.85 2.88 1.12
CA LYS A 114 -20.18 3.57 -0.12
C LYS A 114 -18.91 3.78 -0.93
N VAL A 115 -18.77 3.02 -2.01
CA VAL A 115 -17.61 3.00 -2.90
C VAL A 115 -18.03 3.31 -4.33
N ILE A 116 -17.39 4.29 -4.94
CA ILE A 116 -17.60 4.72 -6.32
C ILE A 116 -16.41 4.28 -7.15
N THR A 117 -16.67 3.67 -8.30
CA THR A 117 -15.62 3.28 -9.25
C THR A 117 -15.75 4.10 -10.51
N GLY A 118 -14.65 4.25 -11.23
CA GLY A 118 -14.67 4.94 -12.51
C GLY A 118 -13.29 5.18 -13.09
N LYS A 119 -13.19 6.28 -13.83
CA LYS A 119 -11.92 6.81 -14.33
C LYS A 119 -11.74 8.23 -13.84
N TRP A 120 -10.56 8.57 -13.36
CA TRP A 120 -10.26 9.95 -12.98
C TRP A 120 -10.22 10.85 -14.21
N LEU A 121 -10.81 12.04 -14.16
CA LEU A 121 -10.78 13.05 -15.23
C LEU A 121 -9.47 13.86 -15.24
N ILE A 122 -8.33 13.17 -15.23
CA ILE A 122 -6.99 13.72 -15.44
C ILE A 122 -6.38 13.16 -16.74
N ARG A 123 -5.09 13.46 -17.01
CA ARG A 123 -4.36 12.89 -18.16
C ARG A 123 -4.45 11.36 -18.12
N ASP A 124 -4.64 10.73 -19.29
CA ASP A 124 -4.74 9.27 -19.50
C ASP A 124 -5.92 8.55 -18.82
N ARG A 125 -6.74 9.26 -18.04
CA ARG A 125 -7.97 8.77 -17.40
C ARG A 125 -7.79 7.41 -16.69
N PRO A 126 -6.90 7.33 -15.70
CA PRO A 126 -6.61 6.08 -15.01
C PRO A 126 -7.86 5.54 -14.30
N PRO A 127 -7.99 4.20 -14.18
CA PRO A 127 -9.01 3.59 -13.33
C PRO A 127 -8.93 4.11 -11.89
N ALA A 128 -10.08 4.30 -11.25
CA ALA A 128 -10.17 4.89 -9.93
C ALA A 128 -11.21 4.20 -9.03
N ILE A 129 -10.90 4.12 -7.73
CA ILE A 129 -11.78 3.68 -6.66
C ILE A 129 -11.84 4.76 -5.59
N VAL A 130 -13.04 5.18 -5.23
CA VAL A 130 -13.23 6.35 -4.38
C VAL A 130 -14.17 6.04 -3.23
N PHE A 131 -13.68 6.24 -2.01
CA PHE A 131 -14.36 5.86 -0.77
C PHE A 131 -15.05 7.06 -0.11
N HIS A 132 -16.33 6.92 0.22
CA HIS A 132 -17.09 7.96 0.90
C HIS A 132 -16.95 7.83 2.43
N VAL A 133 -15.86 8.39 2.94
CA VAL A 133 -15.45 8.31 4.36
C VAL A 133 -16.54 8.84 5.29
N GLU A 134 -17.23 9.93 4.95
CA GLU A 134 -18.26 10.49 5.84
C GLU A 134 -19.41 9.50 6.09
N SER A 135 -19.71 8.62 5.13
CA SER A 135 -20.75 7.61 5.29
C SER A 135 -20.33 6.45 6.19
N ALA A 136 -19.02 6.22 6.32
CA ALA A 136 -18.45 5.19 7.18
C ALA A 136 -18.26 5.66 8.64
N ARG A 137 -18.25 6.99 8.88
CA ARG A 137 -18.08 7.56 10.23
C ARG A 137 -19.08 7.01 11.23
N ASP A 138 -20.37 7.01 10.90
CA ASP A 138 -21.43 6.62 11.83
C ASP A 138 -21.45 5.11 12.10
N MET A 139 -21.11 4.30 11.09
CA MET A 139 -21.17 2.83 11.20
C MET A 139 -19.90 2.23 11.78
N PHE A 140 -18.75 2.82 11.49
CA PHE A 140 -17.45 2.20 11.75
C PHE A 140 -16.46 3.12 12.46
N GLY A 141 -16.70 4.42 12.52
CA GLY A 141 -15.72 5.43 12.92
C GLY A 141 -15.14 5.19 14.31
N ASP A 142 -15.97 5.12 15.33
CA ASP A 142 -15.51 4.91 16.70
C ASP A 142 -14.84 3.54 16.87
N ARG A 143 -15.35 2.51 16.19
CA ARG A 143 -14.77 1.17 16.22
C ARG A 143 -13.36 1.15 15.62
N TYR A 144 -13.17 1.75 14.44
CA TYR A 144 -11.86 1.76 13.77
C TYR A 144 -10.83 2.61 14.52
N VAL A 145 -11.24 3.76 15.05
CA VAL A 145 -10.35 4.59 15.87
C VAL A 145 -9.94 3.86 17.17
N GLU A 146 -10.88 3.20 17.84
CA GLU A 146 -10.59 2.43 19.05
C GLU A 146 -9.70 1.21 18.76
N MET A 147 -9.97 0.48 17.67
CA MET A 147 -9.13 -0.63 17.23
C MET A 147 -7.70 -0.15 16.93
N PHE A 148 -7.55 0.95 16.20
CA PHE A 148 -6.24 1.51 15.87
C PHE A 148 -5.45 1.89 17.12
N LYS A 149 -6.12 2.57 18.08
CA LYS A 149 -5.53 2.92 19.36
C LYS A 149 -5.09 1.68 20.14
N LYS A 150 -5.93 0.65 20.21
CA LYS A 150 -5.64 -0.57 20.96
C LYS A 150 -4.46 -1.33 20.36
N ASP A 151 -4.40 -1.45 19.04
CA ASP A 151 -3.44 -2.29 18.36
C ASP A 151 -2.08 -1.60 18.17
N HIS A 152 -2.08 -0.27 18.01
CA HIS A 152 -0.87 0.50 17.68
C HIS A 152 -0.46 1.51 18.75
N MET A 153 -1.25 1.68 19.82
CA MET A 153 -1.00 2.64 20.90
C MET A 153 -0.97 4.11 20.44
N ILE A 154 -1.64 4.42 19.33
CA ILE A 154 -1.78 5.78 18.79
C ILE A 154 -3.21 6.27 19.06
N ASP A 155 -3.36 7.18 20.02
CA ASP A 155 -4.65 7.78 20.36
C ASP A 155 -4.98 8.93 19.40
N ILE A 156 -6.16 8.88 18.77
CA ILE A 156 -6.62 9.93 17.85
C ILE A 156 -7.62 10.83 18.58
N PRO A 157 -7.28 12.11 18.82
CA PRO A 157 -8.16 13.02 19.56
C PRO A 157 -9.53 13.19 18.90
N ALA A 158 -10.60 13.19 19.70
CA ALA A 158 -11.98 13.34 19.21
C ALA A 158 -12.23 14.63 18.43
N HIS A 159 -11.46 15.70 18.70
CA HIS A 159 -11.60 16.98 18.02
C HIS A 159 -10.83 17.06 16.69
N ASP A 160 -9.92 16.12 16.41
CA ASP A 160 -9.17 16.09 15.14
C ASP A 160 -9.90 15.20 14.12
N GLN A 161 -10.92 15.75 13.49
CA GLN A 161 -11.73 15.02 12.51
C GLN A 161 -10.90 14.55 11.31
N GLU A 162 -9.89 15.30 10.89
CA GLU A 162 -9.04 14.93 9.75
C GLU A 162 -8.23 13.67 10.06
N ALA A 163 -7.61 13.58 11.24
CA ALA A 163 -6.89 12.37 11.65
C ALA A 163 -7.84 11.18 11.86
N ARG A 164 -9.06 11.41 12.37
CA ARG A 164 -10.08 10.36 12.51
C ARG A 164 -10.52 9.83 11.15
N ASP A 165 -10.77 10.73 10.21
CA ASP A 165 -11.14 10.36 8.84
C ASP A 165 -10.01 9.63 8.13
N ALA A 166 -8.76 10.01 8.37
CA ALA A 166 -7.58 9.32 7.84
C ALA A 166 -7.56 7.86 8.29
N VAL A 167 -7.79 7.59 9.58
CA VAL A 167 -7.92 6.22 10.07
C VAL A 167 -9.08 5.50 9.39
N ILE A 168 -10.28 6.10 9.34
CA ILE A 168 -11.46 5.45 8.76
C ILE A 168 -11.24 5.10 7.28
N PHE A 169 -10.76 6.07 6.51
CA PHE A 169 -10.41 5.90 5.10
C PHE A 169 -9.47 4.72 4.89
N GLU A 170 -8.39 4.68 5.67
CA GLU A 170 -7.37 3.67 5.52
C GLU A 170 -7.79 2.27 6.00
N TYR A 171 -8.71 2.15 6.96
CA TYR A 171 -9.38 0.87 7.23
C TYR A 171 -10.21 0.41 6.03
N MET A 172 -10.96 1.32 5.39
CA MET A 172 -11.74 0.97 4.19
C MET A 172 -10.84 0.51 3.04
N VAL A 173 -9.72 1.21 2.82
CA VAL A 173 -8.71 0.87 1.81
C VAL A 173 -8.04 -0.46 2.13
N ALA A 174 -7.57 -0.68 3.36
CA ALA A 174 -6.91 -1.92 3.75
C ALA A 174 -7.86 -3.13 3.64
N GLU A 175 -9.13 -2.96 3.99
CA GLU A 175 -10.14 -4.01 3.81
C GLU A 175 -10.35 -4.33 2.32
N PHE A 176 -10.47 -3.32 1.46
CA PHE A 176 -10.56 -3.53 0.00
C PHE A 176 -9.33 -4.24 -0.55
N LEU A 177 -8.13 -3.78 -0.20
CA LEU A 177 -6.86 -4.37 -0.66
C LEU A 177 -6.72 -5.83 -0.21
N THR A 178 -7.17 -6.15 1.01
CA THR A 178 -7.20 -7.54 1.50
C THR A 178 -8.19 -8.40 0.71
N GLU A 179 -9.39 -7.89 0.41
CA GLU A 179 -10.35 -8.59 -0.44
C GLU A 179 -9.77 -8.82 -1.86
N PHE A 180 -9.12 -7.80 -2.42
CA PHE A 180 -8.47 -7.88 -3.73
C PHE A 180 -7.35 -8.93 -3.74
N GLU A 181 -6.45 -8.89 -2.75
CA GLU A 181 -5.37 -9.88 -2.60
C GLU A 181 -5.92 -11.31 -2.56
N LEU A 182 -7.02 -11.55 -1.83
CA LEU A 182 -7.63 -12.87 -1.75
C LEU A 182 -8.11 -13.40 -3.11
N ARG A 183 -8.53 -12.51 -4.02
CA ARG A 183 -9.06 -12.87 -5.35
C ARG A 183 -7.99 -13.03 -6.42
N CYS A 184 -6.82 -12.45 -6.22
CA CYS A 184 -5.67 -12.63 -7.11
C CYS A 184 -4.86 -13.90 -6.78
N ARG A 185 -5.09 -14.55 -5.64
CA ARG A 185 -4.36 -15.78 -5.29
C ARG A 185 -4.73 -16.91 -6.26
N PRO A 186 -3.75 -17.60 -6.88
CA PRO A 186 -4.03 -18.76 -7.71
C PRO A 186 -4.74 -19.83 -6.86
N GLU A 187 -5.80 -20.42 -7.40
CA GLU A 187 -6.47 -21.56 -6.77
C GLU A 187 -5.41 -22.63 -6.47
N SER A 188 -5.30 -23.03 -5.21
CA SER A 188 -4.38 -24.08 -4.81
C SER A 188 -4.81 -25.36 -5.52
N SER A 189 -3.98 -25.86 -6.44
CA SER A 189 -4.25 -27.12 -7.13
C SER A 189 -4.28 -28.28 -6.12
N ASN A 190 -5.48 -28.80 -5.89
CA ASN A 190 -5.86 -30.06 -5.22
C ASN A 190 -5.61 -30.24 -3.71
N GLY A 191 -6.68 -30.58 -2.98
CA GLY A 191 -6.56 -31.27 -1.69
C GLY A 191 -7.83 -31.43 -0.83
N SER A 192 -8.79 -32.24 -1.28
CA SER A 192 -9.86 -32.92 -0.51
C SER A 192 -10.92 -32.10 0.25
N ASN A 193 -12.16 -32.22 -0.22
CA ASN A 193 -13.39 -32.02 0.56
C ASN A 193 -13.37 -32.84 1.87
N PRO A 194 -13.75 -32.29 3.04
CA PRO A 194 -14.01 -33.12 4.20
C PRO A 194 -15.38 -33.78 4.00
N THR A 195 -15.35 -35.07 3.65
CA THR A 195 -16.53 -35.94 3.66
C THR A 195 -17.05 -36.06 5.08
N THR A 196 -18.36 -35.85 5.22
CA THR A 196 -19.19 -36.22 6.36
C THR A 196 -18.95 -37.67 6.80
N GLY A 197 -18.70 -37.86 8.09
CA GLY A 197 -18.55 -39.19 8.70
C GLY A 197 -18.71 -39.10 10.21
N LEU A 198 -19.96 -39.20 10.67
CA LEU A 198 -20.30 -39.55 12.05
C LEU A 198 -19.95 -41.03 12.27
N ASP A 199 -19.16 -41.33 13.30
CA ASP A 199 -19.29 -42.59 14.04
C ASP A 199 -18.81 -42.40 15.51
N PRO A 200 -19.65 -42.69 16.52
CA PRO A 200 -19.29 -42.60 17.94
C PRO A 200 -19.09 -43.99 18.58
N SER A 201 -17.93 -44.28 19.19
CA SER A 201 -17.88 -45.20 20.35
C SER A 201 -16.54 -45.18 21.12
N LEU A 202 -16.66 -45.22 22.46
CA LEU A 202 -15.88 -45.89 23.52
C LEU A 202 -14.33 -46.02 23.38
N GLY A 203 -13.48 -45.83 24.39
CA GLY A 203 -13.63 -45.70 25.84
C GLY A 203 -12.24 -45.86 26.53
N ASP A 204 -12.13 -45.32 27.74
CA ASP A 204 -11.26 -45.65 28.88
C ASP A 204 -9.71 -45.73 28.84
N THR A 205 -9.13 -44.91 29.74
CA THR A 205 -7.97 -45.11 30.64
C THR A 205 -6.55 -45.32 30.09
N LYS A 206 -5.65 -44.36 30.38
CA LYS A 206 -4.58 -44.45 31.44
C LYS A 206 -3.58 -43.29 31.30
N GLN A 207 -3.34 -42.58 32.41
CA GLN A 207 -2.04 -41.92 32.65
C GLN A 207 -1.00 -42.99 33.03
N PRO A 208 0.29 -42.76 32.70
CA PRO A 208 1.20 -42.41 33.79
C PRO A 208 2.22 -41.31 33.44
N SER A 209 2.65 -40.66 34.52
CA SER A 209 3.77 -39.74 34.68
C SER A 209 5.11 -40.28 34.20
N HIS A 210 5.96 -39.44 33.59
CA HIS A 210 7.37 -39.28 33.96
C HIS A 210 7.91 -37.94 33.42
N GLN A 211 8.86 -37.39 34.18
CA GLN A 211 9.50 -36.08 34.07
C GLN A 211 10.39 -35.99 32.83
N ASP A 212 10.33 -34.87 32.12
CA ASP A 212 11.43 -34.35 31.29
C ASP A 212 11.38 -32.80 31.33
N GLU A 213 12.56 -32.19 31.48
CA GLU A 213 12.81 -30.75 31.57
C GLU A 213 12.27 -29.95 30.35
N PRO A 214 11.92 -28.66 30.51
CA PRO A 214 11.54 -27.83 29.38
C PRO A 214 12.78 -27.40 28.60
N THR A 215 13.12 -28.14 27.55
CA THR A 215 14.03 -27.66 26.50
C THR A 215 13.34 -26.51 25.78
N GLN A 216 13.88 -25.29 25.89
CA GLN A 216 13.40 -24.14 25.12
C GLN A 216 13.37 -24.48 23.62
N PRO A 217 12.24 -24.32 22.91
CA PRO A 217 12.25 -24.39 21.47
C PRO A 217 12.97 -23.15 20.93
N SER A 218 14.19 -23.37 20.45
CA SER A 218 14.91 -22.46 19.56
C SER A 218 14.07 -22.35 18.27
N ILE A 219 13.29 -21.27 18.18
CA ILE A 219 12.61 -20.88 16.95
C ILE A 219 13.66 -20.19 16.09
N VAL A 220 14.30 -20.97 15.21
CA VAL A 220 14.98 -20.41 14.04
C VAL A 220 13.88 -19.86 13.13
N PRO A 221 13.88 -18.57 12.76
CA PRO A 221 12.95 -18.07 11.76
C PRO A 221 13.25 -18.79 10.45
N SER A 222 12.37 -19.68 10.02
CA SER A 222 12.45 -20.29 8.71
C SER A 222 12.04 -19.24 7.68
N ASP A 223 13.01 -18.45 7.22
CA ASP A 223 12.93 -17.75 5.95
C ASP A 223 12.84 -18.81 4.84
N ILE A 224 11.64 -19.35 4.65
CA ILE A 224 11.31 -20.13 3.46
C ILE A 224 11.39 -19.13 2.30
N GLU A 225 12.46 -19.21 1.51
CA GLU A 225 12.54 -18.59 0.20
C GLU A 225 11.32 -19.06 -0.62
N ARG A 226 10.34 -18.18 -0.82
CA ARG A 226 9.11 -18.48 -1.57
C ARG A 226 9.23 -17.93 -2.98
N GLU A 227 8.96 -18.79 -3.96
CA GLU A 227 8.80 -18.46 -5.37
C GLU A 227 7.67 -17.41 -5.54
N PRO A 228 7.80 -16.43 -6.46
CA PRO A 228 6.76 -15.44 -6.71
C PRO A 228 5.52 -16.14 -7.28
N SER A 229 4.44 -16.18 -6.49
CA SER A 229 3.13 -16.64 -6.94
C SER A 229 2.47 -15.55 -7.79
N GLY A 230 1.71 -15.96 -8.82
CA GLY A 230 1.05 -15.09 -9.79
C GLY A 230 0.33 -13.86 -9.23
N ASP A 231 0.33 -12.80 -10.05
CA ASP A 231 -0.11 -11.42 -9.81
C ASP A 231 0.51 -10.78 -8.56
N GLU A 232 1.72 -10.23 -8.73
CA GLU A 232 2.35 -9.38 -7.71
C GLU A 232 1.50 -8.11 -7.50
N ILE A 233 1.28 -7.74 -6.23
CA ILE A 233 0.49 -6.55 -5.85
C ILE A 233 1.40 -5.57 -5.11
N CYS A 234 1.44 -4.34 -5.59
CA CYS A 234 2.14 -3.22 -4.97
C CYS A 234 1.15 -2.11 -4.64
N THR A 235 1.31 -1.47 -3.49
CA THR A 235 0.51 -0.32 -3.08
C THR A 235 1.39 0.80 -2.56
N GLN A 236 1.21 1.98 -3.14
CA GLN A 236 1.94 3.18 -2.78
C GLN A 236 1.02 4.14 -2.01
N PHE A 237 1.43 4.48 -0.80
CA PHE A 237 0.70 5.34 0.12
C PHE A 237 1.39 6.71 0.21
N HIS A 238 0.62 7.77 -0.01
CA HIS A 238 1.14 9.14 -0.03
C HIS A 238 0.79 9.90 1.24
N ASP A 239 1.84 10.38 1.92
CA ASP A 239 1.76 11.22 3.13
C ASP A 239 1.02 10.56 4.31
N TRP A 240 1.12 11.20 5.48
CA TRP A 240 0.61 10.65 6.76
C TRP A 240 -0.90 10.34 6.76
N LYS A 241 -1.69 11.03 5.93
CA LYS A 241 -3.15 10.84 5.87
C LYS A 241 -3.56 9.53 5.19
N CYS A 242 -2.69 8.99 4.34
CA CYS A 242 -2.91 7.69 3.69
C CYS A 242 -2.04 6.60 4.30
N ALA A 243 -1.46 6.82 5.48
CA ALA A 243 -0.36 5.98 5.93
C ALA A 243 -0.82 4.83 6.86
N VAL A 244 -2.04 4.90 7.37
CA VAL A 244 -2.58 3.91 8.33
C VAL A 244 -2.81 2.55 7.67
N GLY A 245 -3.26 2.50 6.42
CA GLY A 245 -3.62 1.25 5.75
C GLY A 245 -2.39 0.38 5.52
N LEU A 246 -1.25 1.01 5.26
CA LEU A 246 0.05 0.36 5.23
C LEU A 246 0.35 -0.38 6.54
N VAL A 247 0.15 0.29 7.68
CA VAL A 247 0.38 -0.31 9.01
C VAL A 247 -0.59 -1.48 9.23
N LEU A 248 -1.85 -1.34 8.82
CA LEU A 248 -2.87 -2.39 8.91
C LEU A 248 -2.52 -3.61 8.06
N LEU A 249 -2.11 -3.41 6.80
CA LEU A 249 -1.70 -4.50 5.90
C LEU A 249 -0.53 -5.30 6.47
N ARG A 250 0.43 -4.61 7.10
CA ARG A 250 1.55 -5.24 7.81
C ARG A 250 1.06 -6.06 9.01
N GLN A 251 0.17 -5.50 9.84
CA GLN A 251 -0.42 -6.21 10.97
C GLN A 251 -1.21 -7.45 10.52
N TRP A 252 -1.98 -7.34 9.44
CA TRP A 252 -2.84 -8.41 8.92
C TRP A 252 -2.07 -9.44 8.10
N SER A 253 -0.73 -9.31 8.02
CA SER A 253 0.14 -10.23 7.29
C SER A 253 -0.26 -10.40 5.82
N SER A 254 -0.73 -9.31 5.20
CA SER A 254 -1.04 -9.25 3.77
C SER A 254 0.22 -9.45 2.94
N ARG A 255 0.08 -10.07 1.75
CA ARG A 255 1.18 -10.27 0.79
C ARG A 255 1.40 -9.09 -0.15
N ILE A 256 0.78 -7.95 0.13
CA ILE A 256 0.91 -6.74 -0.67
C ILE A 256 2.24 -6.05 -0.32
N THR A 257 3.01 -5.69 -1.36
CA THR A 257 4.21 -4.86 -1.19
C THR A 257 3.78 -3.41 -0.98
N THR A 258 4.33 -2.75 0.04
CA THR A 258 3.93 -1.39 0.44
C THR A 258 5.06 -0.39 0.25
N ILE A 259 4.75 0.71 -0.43
CA ILE A 259 5.64 1.86 -0.61
C ILE A 259 5.04 3.02 0.18
N PHE A 260 5.83 3.69 1.00
CA PHE A 260 5.45 4.94 1.64
C PHE A 260 6.21 6.10 0.99
N THR A 261 5.47 6.98 0.32
CA THR A 261 6.02 8.15 -0.34
C THR A 261 5.72 9.40 0.49
N LEU A 262 6.77 10.09 0.95
CA LEU A 262 6.63 11.28 1.79
C LEU A 262 6.96 12.54 0.99
N LYS A 263 5.97 13.41 0.82
CA LYS A 263 6.16 14.70 0.14
C LYS A 263 6.74 15.73 1.10
N THR A 264 6.10 15.83 2.25
CA THR A 264 6.46 16.74 3.33
C THR A 264 6.06 16.09 4.65
N SER A 265 6.94 16.13 5.65
CA SER A 265 6.56 15.69 6.99
C SER A 265 5.44 16.55 7.56
N CYS A 266 4.47 15.94 8.23
CA CYS A 266 3.47 16.68 9.01
C CYS A 266 4.08 17.52 10.15
N LEU A 267 5.33 17.24 10.53
CA LEU A 267 6.11 18.03 11.48
C LEU A 267 7.21 18.82 10.75
N GLU A 268 6.85 20.03 10.34
CA GLU A 268 7.80 20.97 9.73
C GLU A 268 8.66 21.67 10.78
N GLY A 269 9.94 21.85 10.45
CA GLY A 269 10.89 22.59 11.29
C GLY A 269 12.31 22.09 11.14
N ASP A 270 13.24 22.83 11.75
CA ASP A 270 14.65 22.48 11.81
C ASP A 270 14.92 21.65 13.08
N PHE A 271 15.03 20.33 12.90
CA PHE A 271 15.24 19.38 13.97
C PHE A 271 16.63 18.77 13.88
N HIS A 272 17.27 18.62 15.03
CA HIS A 272 18.64 18.08 15.14
C HIS A 272 18.67 16.73 15.88
N SER A 273 17.50 16.23 16.31
CA SER A 273 17.33 14.93 16.95
C SER A 273 15.86 14.53 16.94
N GLN A 274 15.60 13.22 16.92
CA GLN A 274 14.25 12.66 16.98
C GLN A 274 13.53 13.03 18.29
N GLU A 275 14.24 13.10 19.42
CA GLU A 275 13.66 13.47 20.71
C GLU A 275 13.04 14.88 20.67
N ARG A 276 13.77 15.86 20.13
CA ARG A 276 13.24 17.23 19.95
C ARG A 276 12.05 17.27 19.01
N ALA A 277 12.06 16.47 17.94
CA ALA A 277 10.92 16.36 17.04
C ALA A 277 9.68 15.83 17.79
N HIS A 278 9.84 14.79 18.61
CA HIS A 278 8.75 14.25 19.43
C HIS A 278 8.21 15.26 20.45
N GLU A 279 9.10 15.98 21.15
CA GLU A 279 8.72 17.04 22.09
C GLU A 279 7.92 18.15 21.38
N GLU A 280 8.38 18.59 20.21
CA GLU A 280 7.73 19.64 19.44
C GLU A 280 6.36 19.18 18.91
N ALA A 281 6.24 17.95 18.41
CA ALA A 281 4.97 17.40 17.96
C ALA A 281 3.95 17.33 19.12
N ARG A 282 4.39 16.99 20.35
CA ARG A 282 3.54 17.06 21.54
C ARG A 282 3.17 18.49 21.90
N ARG A 283 4.13 19.42 21.88
CA ARG A 283 3.91 20.84 22.17
C ARG A 283 2.89 21.47 21.22
N ARG A 284 2.92 21.08 19.93
CA ARG A 284 1.98 21.53 18.89
C ARG A 284 0.64 20.80 18.91
N GLY A 285 0.50 19.73 19.70
CA GLY A 285 -0.73 18.93 19.75
C GLY A 285 -0.97 18.10 18.49
N ILE A 286 0.07 17.76 17.73
CA ILE A 286 0.00 16.95 16.49
C ILE A 286 0.72 15.61 16.61
N PHE A 287 1.05 15.19 17.84
CA PHE A 287 1.83 13.97 18.08
C PHE A 287 1.17 12.72 17.52
N HIS A 288 -0.17 12.65 17.47
CA HIS A 288 -0.91 11.55 16.86
C HIS A 288 -0.71 11.47 15.34
N ARG A 289 -0.76 12.62 14.63
CA ARG A 289 -0.47 12.70 13.18
C ARG A 289 0.96 12.28 12.88
N PHE A 290 1.90 12.81 13.66
CA PHE A 290 3.31 12.46 13.60
C PHE A 290 3.54 10.96 13.88
N SER A 291 2.83 10.39 14.84
CA SER A 291 2.92 8.95 15.14
C SER A 291 2.40 8.08 14.00
N MET A 292 1.36 8.50 13.29
CA MET A 292 0.87 7.81 12.09
C MET A 292 1.92 7.82 10.96
N GLU A 293 2.55 8.98 10.72
CA GLU A 293 3.64 9.13 9.74
C GLU A 293 4.84 8.26 10.07
N LEU A 294 5.29 8.31 11.33
CA LEU A 294 6.39 7.51 11.85
C LEU A 294 6.10 6.01 11.73
N ALA A 295 4.90 5.57 12.14
CA ALA A 295 4.51 4.17 12.06
C ALA A 295 4.52 3.66 10.62
N ALA A 296 4.02 4.46 9.67
CA ALA A 296 4.00 4.08 8.26
C ALA A 296 5.40 4.02 7.65
N ALA A 297 6.25 5.01 7.94
CA ALA A 297 7.65 4.97 7.52
C ALA A 297 8.32 3.71 8.04
N LEU A 298 8.20 3.39 9.33
CA LEU A 298 8.83 2.19 9.91
C LEU A 298 8.24 0.88 9.38
N ALA A 299 6.94 0.83 9.07
CA ALA A 299 6.26 -0.38 8.61
C ALA A 299 6.40 -0.65 7.10
N SER A 300 6.77 0.35 6.30
CA SER A 300 6.81 0.22 4.84
C SER A 300 7.90 -0.73 4.35
N ASN A 301 7.63 -1.44 3.25
CA ASN A 301 8.68 -2.22 2.57
C ASN A 301 9.71 -1.30 1.91
N ILE A 302 9.24 -0.18 1.35
CA ILE A 302 10.06 0.86 0.73
C ILE A 302 9.60 2.20 1.30
N PHE A 303 10.54 3.01 1.78
CA PHE A 303 10.32 4.40 2.18
C PHE A 303 11.02 5.34 1.21
N THR A 304 10.25 6.25 0.60
CA THR A 304 10.77 7.13 -0.45
C THR A 304 10.28 8.58 -0.35
N PRO A 305 11.13 9.51 0.08
CA PRO A 305 10.87 10.93 0.00
C PRO A 305 10.99 11.47 -1.43
N ILE A 306 10.31 12.60 -1.71
CA ILE A 306 10.31 13.20 -3.05
C ILE A 306 11.52 14.13 -3.34
N SER A 307 12.38 14.37 -2.36
CA SER A 307 13.59 15.17 -2.53
C SER A 307 14.62 14.84 -1.46
N GLU A 308 15.88 15.17 -1.73
CA GLU A 308 16.98 15.00 -0.77
C GLU A 308 16.75 15.83 0.51
N THR A 309 16.18 17.03 0.38
CA THR A 309 15.85 17.86 1.55
C THR A 309 14.81 17.19 2.45
N VAL A 310 13.77 16.58 1.86
CA VAL A 310 12.74 15.86 2.63
C VAL A 310 13.33 14.57 3.21
N ALA A 311 14.25 13.92 2.51
CA ALA A 311 14.98 12.76 3.00
C ALA A 311 15.81 13.08 4.25
N GLU A 312 16.66 14.10 4.19
CA GLU A 312 17.47 14.55 5.34
C GLU A 312 16.59 14.90 6.54
N GLN A 313 15.48 15.62 6.34
CA GLN A 313 14.55 15.95 7.40
C GLN A 313 13.90 14.69 7.98
N ALA A 314 13.42 13.78 7.12
CA ALA A 314 12.75 12.55 7.54
C ALA A 314 13.69 11.60 8.30
N GLU A 315 14.98 11.55 7.97
CA GLU A 315 15.97 10.78 8.73
C GLU A 315 16.04 11.23 10.19
N VAL A 316 16.07 12.54 10.42
CA VAL A 316 16.14 13.09 11.77
C VAL A 316 14.80 12.95 12.50
N VAL A 317 13.70 13.26 11.82
CA VAL A 317 12.36 13.36 12.41
C VAL A 317 11.74 11.99 12.62
N LEU A 318 11.87 11.09 11.64
CA LEU A 318 11.28 9.75 11.65
C LEU A 318 12.28 8.66 12.07
N GLY A 319 13.58 8.95 12.09
CA GLY A 319 14.60 7.96 12.49
C GLY A 319 14.73 6.79 11.51
N LYS A 320 14.27 6.96 10.26
CA LYS A 320 14.39 5.95 9.19
C LYS A 320 15.15 6.56 8.01
N HIS A 321 16.22 5.89 7.60
CA HIS A 321 16.90 6.17 6.34
C HIS A 321 16.01 5.80 5.16
N PRO A 322 15.79 6.71 4.20
CA PRO A 322 15.11 6.40 2.93
C PRO A 322 15.78 5.28 2.16
N ASP A 323 14.98 4.44 1.52
CA ASP A 323 15.47 3.39 0.63
C ASP A 323 15.88 3.99 -0.73
N CYS A 324 15.16 5.02 -1.19
CA CYS A 324 15.50 5.85 -2.34
C CYS A 324 14.80 7.22 -2.27
N VAL A 325 15.36 8.20 -2.97
CA VAL A 325 14.71 9.49 -3.23
C VAL A 325 14.15 9.47 -4.64
N ILE A 326 12.89 9.87 -4.80
CA ILE A 326 12.23 9.96 -6.10
C ILE A 326 12.13 11.44 -6.47
N THR A 327 12.97 11.91 -7.39
CA THR A 327 13.00 13.31 -7.82
C THR A 327 11.95 13.58 -8.89
N GLN A 328 11.23 14.69 -8.74
CA GLN A 328 10.35 15.23 -9.78
C GLN A 328 11.18 16.15 -10.68
N ASP A 329 11.40 15.76 -11.94
CA ASP A 329 12.02 16.62 -12.95
C ASP A 329 10.99 17.51 -13.66
#